data_AF-A0A2S2PK71-F1
#
_entry.id   AF-A0A2S2PK71-F1
#
_cell.length_a   1.000
_cell.length_b   1.000
_cell.length_c   1.000
_cell.angle_alpha   90.00
_cell.angle_beta   90.00
_cell.angle_gamma   90.00
#
_symmetry.space_group_name_H-M   'P 1'
#
loop_
_entity.id
_entity.type
_entity.pdbx_description
1 polymer ?
#
loop_
_entity_poly.entity_id
_entity_poly.type
_entity_poly.pdbx_seq_one_letter_code
_entity_poly.pdbx_strand_id
1 'polypeptide(L)'
;TILNNPSFILLSSCNLLPWNQHAVGQPYSLANIPLTLSSLQLFGFKLLCRTRDEATIKRNLDIDVSLDQIILNASLIMVNTHFTMFTSKPLVPAVVEIGGIHIMPIKPLPVVSV
;
A
#
# COMPACT_ATOMS: atom_id res chain seq x y z
N THR A 1 -0.47 24.29 14.17
CA THR A 1 -1.32 23.24 14.80
C THR A 1 -1.18 21.88 14.11
N ILE A 2 -0.03 21.57 13.48
CA ILE A 2 0.25 20.29 12.78
C ILE A 2 1.12 19.33 13.64
N LEU A 3 1.66 19.81 14.77
CA LEU A 3 2.71 19.11 15.52
C LEU A 3 2.24 18.07 16.54
N ASN A 4 0.92 17.87 16.74
CA ASN A 4 0.41 17.01 17.82
C ASN A 4 -0.35 15.76 17.34
N ASN A 5 -0.30 15.43 16.05
CA ASN A 5 -0.80 14.13 15.56
C ASN A 5 0.40 13.39 14.94
N PRO A 6 0.77 12.18 15.38
CA PRO A 6 1.88 11.47 14.78
C PRO A 6 1.57 11.21 13.30
N SER A 7 2.22 11.96 12.41
CA SER A 7 2.15 11.76 10.97
C SER A 7 2.87 10.46 10.63
N PHE A 8 2.10 9.42 10.32
CA PHE A 8 2.67 8.14 9.88
C PHE A 8 3.10 8.21 8.42
N ILE A 9 4.25 7.60 8.12
CA ILE A 9 4.71 7.33 6.76
C ILE A 9 4.51 5.83 6.53
N LEU A 10 3.67 5.49 5.56
CA LEU A 10 3.34 4.09 5.26
C LEU A 10 4.19 3.57 4.10
N LEU A 11 4.56 2.30 4.20
CA LEU A 11 5.29 1.58 3.16
C LEU A 11 4.50 0.32 2.78
N SER A 12 4.11 0.21 1.51
CA SER A 12 3.44 -0.96 0.96
C SER A 12 4.37 -1.72 0.04
N SER A 13 4.46 -3.03 0.23
CA SER A 13 5.27 -3.93 -0.60
C SER A 13 4.63 -4.22 -1.97
N CYS A 14 3.33 -3.97 -2.14
CA CYS A 14 2.59 -4.22 -3.36
C CYS A 14 1.59 -3.07 -3.66
N ASN A 15 1.01 -3.11 -4.85
CA ASN A 15 0.03 -2.11 -5.28
C ASN A 15 -1.19 -2.09 -4.34
N LEU A 16 -1.78 -0.91 -4.18
CA LEU A 16 -2.98 -0.70 -3.37
C LEU A 16 -4.14 -1.49 -3.98
N LEU A 17 -4.74 -2.34 -3.16
CA LEU A 17 -5.84 -3.19 -3.58
C LEU A 17 -7.08 -2.35 -3.91
N PRO A 18 -7.95 -2.80 -4.83
CA PRO A 18 -9.11 -2.03 -5.28
C PRO A 18 -10.03 -1.56 -4.15
N TRP A 19 -10.17 -2.38 -3.10
CA TRP A 19 -10.98 -2.02 -1.94
C TRP A 19 -10.32 -1.02 -1.00
N ASN A 20 -9.03 -0.71 -1.11
CA ASN A 20 -8.35 0.32 -0.32
C ASN A 20 -8.22 1.66 -1.06
N GLN A 21 -8.75 1.75 -2.29
CA GLN A 21 -8.65 2.97 -3.11
C GLN A 21 -9.36 4.17 -2.49
N HIS A 22 -10.43 3.96 -1.73
CA HIS A 22 -11.11 5.04 -1.01
C HIS A 22 -10.25 5.70 0.08
N ALA A 23 -9.39 4.92 0.74
CA ALA A 23 -8.55 5.42 1.81
C ALA A 23 -7.44 6.37 1.28
N VAL A 24 -7.09 6.24 0.00
CA VAL A 24 -6.12 7.09 -0.68
C VAL A 24 -6.75 8.12 -1.63
N GLY A 25 -8.08 8.32 -1.54
CA GLY A 25 -8.80 9.30 -2.35
C GLY A 25 -8.75 9.02 -3.86
N GLN A 26 -8.46 7.78 -4.26
CA GLN A 26 -8.36 7.42 -5.67
C GLN A 26 -9.75 7.14 -6.26
N PRO A 27 -10.07 7.66 -7.46
CA PRO A 27 -11.30 7.28 -8.13
C PRO A 27 -11.28 5.77 -8.43
N TYR A 28 -12.38 5.09 -8.15
CA TYR A 28 -12.56 3.70 -8.56
C TYR A 28 -12.47 3.63 -10.08
N SER A 29 -11.56 2.81 -10.61
CA SER A 29 -11.49 2.60 -12.05
C SER A 29 -12.70 1.77 -12.47
N LEU A 30 -13.52 2.32 -13.36
CA LEU A 30 -14.71 1.65 -13.91
C LEU A 30 -14.38 0.33 -14.64
N ALA A 31 -13.11 0.10 -15.02
CA ALA A 31 -12.67 -1.17 -15.60
C ALA A 31 -12.53 -2.29 -14.56
N ASN A 32 -12.29 -1.94 -13.29
CA ASN A 32 -12.23 -2.86 -12.16
C ASN A 32 -13.55 -2.80 -11.37
N ILE A 33 -14.69 -2.85 -12.05
CA ILE A 33 -15.95 -3.21 -11.38
C ILE A 33 -15.68 -4.53 -10.66
N PRO A 34 -15.97 -4.66 -9.35
CA PRO A 34 -15.77 -5.90 -8.65
C PRO A 34 -16.76 -6.93 -9.19
N LEU A 35 -16.40 -7.57 -10.30
CA LEU A 35 -17.13 -8.66 -10.92
C LEU A 35 -17.11 -9.85 -9.94
N THR A 36 -18.18 -9.88 -9.14
CA THR A 36 -18.87 -11.07 -8.62
C THR A 36 -18.10 -12.06 -7.72
N LEU A 37 -17.07 -11.61 -7.00
CA LEU A 37 -16.46 -12.35 -5.86
C LEU A 37 -16.40 -11.49 -4.57
N SER A 38 -17.19 -10.42 -4.51
CA SER A 38 -16.80 -9.17 -3.86
C SER A 38 -17.15 -9.00 -2.38
N SER A 39 -18.11 -9.74 -1.82
CA SER A 39 -18.52 -9.56 -0.42
C SER A 39 -17.79 -10.50 0.53
N LEU A 40 -17.67 -11.79 0.20
CA LEU A 40 -17.02 -12.78 1.06
C LEU A 40 -15.51 -12.57 1.16
N GLN A 41 -14.85 -12.21 0.05
CA GLN A 41 -13.42 -11.90 0.07
C GLN A 41 -13.12 -10.61 0.83
N LEU A 42 -13.96 -9.58 0.67
CA LEU A 42 -13.85 -8.34 1.44
C LEU A 42 -14.13 -8.58 2.92
N PHE A 43 -15.15 -9.38 3.25
CA PHE A 43 -15.47 -9.77 4.61
C PHE A 43 -14.35 -10.59 5.24
N GLY A 44 -13.82 -11.58 4.53
CA GLY A 44 -12.69 -12.39 4.95
C GLY A 44 -11.43 -11.56 5.18
N PHE A 45 -11.12 -10.62 4.27
CA PHE A 45 -10.01 -9.67 4.44
C PHE A 45 -10.22 -8.77 5.67
N LYS A 46 -11.43 -8.19 5.82
CA LYS A 46 -11.79 -7.33 6.96
C LYS A 46 -11.78 -8.09 8.29
N LEU A 47 -12.20 -9.35 8.32
CA LEU A 47 -12.34 -10.11 9.56
C LEU A 47 -11.02 -10.77 9.98
N LEU A 48 -10.30 -11.39 9.04
CA LEU A 48 -9.12 -12.21 9.35
C LEU A 48 -7.81 -11.40 9.30
N CYS A 49 -7.55 -10.69 8.21
CA CYS A 49 -6.28 -9.97 8.07
C CYS A 49 -6.24 -8.77 9.00
N ARG A 50 -7.30 -7.96 9.02
CA ARG A 50 -7.35 -6.71 9.78
C ARG A 50 -7.17 -6.90 11.30
N THR A 51 -7.90 -7.85 11.89
CA THR A 51 -7.85 -8.11 13.33
C THR A 51 -6.50 -8.69 13.74
N ARG A 52 -5.93 -9.58 12.91
CA ARG A 52 -4.61 -10.17 13.13
C ARG A 52 -3.51 -9.12 13.05
N ASP A 53 -3.62 -8.20 12.10
CA ASP A 53 -2.65 -7.12 11.90
C ASP A 53 -2.72 -6.11 13.05
N GLU A 54 -3.91 -5.69 13.49
CA GLU A 54 -4.09 -4.84 14.68
C GLU A 54 -3.53 -5.51 15.95
N ALA A 55 -3.79 -6.81 16.14
CA ALA A 55 -3.22 -7.56 17.26
C ALA A 55 -1.68 -7.69 17.18
N THR A 56 -1.11 -7.73 15.97
CA THR A 56 0.34 -7.79 15.78
C THR A 56 0.98 -6.44 16.06
N ILE A 57 0.36 -5.34 15.64
CA ILE A 57 0.80 -3.97 15.94
C ILE A 57 0.78 -3.73 17.45
N LYS A 58 -0.32 -4.10 18.11
CA LYS A 58 -0.45 -3.97 19.57
C LYS A 58 0.66 -4.69 20.33
N ARG A 59 1.05 -5.90 19.88
CA ARG A 59 2.12 -6.69 20.52
C ARG A 59 3.52 -6.13 20.28
N ASN A 60 3.79 -5.57 19.11
CA ASN A 60 5.16 -5.18 18.73
C ASN A 60 5.46 -3.70 18.95
N LEU A 61 4.45 -2.84 18.81
CA LEU A 61 4.61 -1.39 18.81
C LEU A 61 3.95 -0.72 20.03
N ASP A 62 3.18 -1.48 20.84
CA ASP A 62 2.42 -0.98 22.00
C ASP A 62 1.47 0.19 21.66
N ILE A 63 1.02 0.25 20.40
CA ILE A 63 0.11 1.28 19.89
C ILE A 63 -1.27 0.67 19.71
N ASP A 64 -2.27 1.21 20.41
CA ASP A 64 -3.68 0.79 20.30
C ASP A 64 -4.44 1.76 19.39
N VAL A 65 -4.21 1.66 18.08
CA VAL A 65 -4.87 2.48 17.07
C VAL A 65 -5.40 1.58 15.95
N SER A 66 -6.62 1.85 15.49
CA SER A 66 -7.19 1.12 14.35
C SER A 66 -6.41 1.40 13.07
N LEU A 67 -6.24 0.36 12.24
CA LEU A 67 -5.59 0.47 10.94
C LEU A 67 -6.23 1.52 10.02
N ASP A 68 -7.55 1.71 10.08
CA ASP A 68 -8.24 2.74 9.26
C ASP A 68 -7.76 4.14 9.64
N GLN A 69 -7.63 4.42 10.93
CA GLN A 69 -7.19 5.72 11.43
C GLN A 69 -5.73 6.00 11.06
N ILE A 70 -4.88 4.97 11.07
CA ILE A 70 -3.49 5.07 10.63
C ILE A 70 -3.43 5.45 9.14
N ILE A 71 -4.23 4.80 8.30
CA ILE A 71 -4.24 5.07 6.85
C ILE A 71 -4.79 6.47 6.56
N LEU A 72 -5.86 6.89 7.26
CA LEU A 72 -6.46 8.22 7.08
C LEU A 72 -5.55 9.36 7.58
N ASN A 73 -4.74 9.11 8.61
CA ASN A 73 -3.79 10.10 9.16
C ASN A 73 -2.39 10.02 8.53
N ALA A 74 -2.18 9.11 7.57
CA ALA A 74 -0.89 8.98 6.90
C ALA A 74 -0.61 10.22 6.05
N SER A 75 0.55 10.84 6.26
CA SER A 75 0.96 12.02 5.47
C SER A 75 1.60 11.64 4.13
N LEU A 76 2.15 10.42 4.06
CA LEU A 76 2.79 9.87 2.87
C LEU A 76 2.65 8.35 2.84
N ILE A 77 2.33 7.80 1.68
CA ILE A 77 2.22 6.37 1.42
C ILE A 77 3.15 6.03 0.25
N MET A 78 4.22 5.31 0.56
CA MET A 78 5.16 4.78 -0.42
C MET A 78 4.72 3.40 -0.86
N VAL A 79 4.52 3.22 -2.16
CA VAL A 79 4.07 1.96 -2.74
C VAL A 79 5.17 1.39 -3.62
N ASN A 80 5.58 0.15 -3.35
CA ASN A 80 6.55 -0.59 -4.16
C ASN A 80 5.88 -1.06 -5.47
N THR A 81 5.63 -0.10 -6.34
CA THR A 81 5.06 -0.26 -7.68
C THR A 81 5.67 0.81 -8.59
N HIS A 82 5.50 0.67 -9.89
CA HIS A 82 5.98 1.63 -10.88
C HIS A 82 4.93 1.82 -11.98
N PHE A 83 4.78 3.04 -12.49
CA PHE A 83 3.79 3.40 -13.51
C PHE A 83 3.88 2.56 -14.80
N THR A 84 5.01 1.90 -15.07
CA THR A 84 5.16 1.01 -16.23
C THR A 84 4.60 -0.39 -16.00
N MET A 85 4.41 -0.82 -14.75
CA MET A 85 3.95 -2.17 -14.41
C MET A 85 2.42 -2.29 -14.41
N PHE A 86 1.72 -1.17 -14.21
CA PHE A 86 0.26 -1.12 -14.12
C PHE A 86 -0.29 -0.01 -15.02
N THR A 87 -1.60 0.00 -15.21
CA THR A 87 -2.29 1.09 -15.93
C THR A 87 -2.04 2.43 -15.25
N SER A 88 -1.70 3.45 -16.05
CA SER A 88 -1.57 4.83 -15.58
C SER A 88 -2.89 5.30 -14.95
N LYS A 89 -2.83 5.76 -13.70
CA LYS A 89 -3.95 6.33 -12.97
C LYS A 89 -3.53 7.63 -12.28
N PRO A 90 -4.45 8.58 -12.08
CA PRO A 90 -4.15 9.75 -11.26
C PRO A 90 -3.87 9.30 -9.82
N LEU A 91 -2.65 9.55 -9.34
CA LEU A 91 -2.26 9.35 -7.94
C LEU A 91 -2.44 10.66 -7.18
N VAL A 92 -2.89 10.58 -5.93
CA VAL A 92 -2.85 11.72 -5.03
C VAL A 92 -1.40 12.05 -4.69
N PRO A 93 -1.04 13.32 -4.43
CA PRO A 93 0.33 13.70 -4.06
C PRO A 93 0.87 12.95 -2.83
N ALA A 94 -0.02 12.48 -1.95
CA ALA A 94 0.33 11.70 -0.77
C ALA A 94 0.74 10.24 -1.09
N VAL A 95 0.55 9.76 -2.32
CA VAL A 95 0.91 8.39 -2.73
C VAL A 95 2.06 8.45 -3.73
N VAL A 96 3.21 7.90 -3.35
CA VAL A 96 4.42 7.91 -4.18
C VAL A 96 4.82 6.50 -4.54
N GLU A 97 5.04 6.28 -5.82
CA GLU A 97 5.55 5.02 -6.37
C GLU A 97 7.07 4.97 -6.22
N ILE A 98 7.57 3.97 -5.50
CA ILE A 98 9.00 3.76 -5.21
C ILE A 98 9.49 2.40 -5.74
N GLY A 99 8.81 1.85 -6.75
CA GLY A 99 9.17 0.58 -7.36
C GLY A 99 10.61 0.58 -7.84
N GLY A 100 11.33 -0.49 -7.52
CA GLY A 100 12.73 -0.65 -7.94
C GLY A 100 13.77 0.04 -7.05
N ILE A 101 13.37 0.69 -5.94
CA ILE A 101 14.32 1.30 -4.98
C ILE A 101 15.32 0.29 -4.40
N HIS A 102 14.96 -1.00 -4.38
CA HIS A 102 15.79 -2.09 -3.88
C HIS A 102 16.69 -2.72 -4.96
N ILE A 103 16.65 -2.25 -6.21
CA ILE A 103 17.45 -2.78 -7.31
C ILE A 103 18.87 -2.20 -7.21
N MET A 104 19.84 -3.08 -6.97
CA MET A 104 21.26 -2.72 -6.94
C MET A 104 21.79 -2.47 -8.37
N PRO A 105 22.84 -1.66 -8.54
CA PRO A 105 23.47 -1.46 -9.83
C PRO A 105 23.93 -2.79 -10.42
N ILE A 106 23.76 -2.93 -11.75
CA ILE A 106 24.11 -4.15 -12.48
C ILE A 106 25.59 -4.47 -12.31
N LYS A 107 25.87 -5.69 -11.83
CA LYS A 107 27.22 -6.27 -11.89
C LYS A 107 27.51 -6.68 -13.33
N PRO A 108 28.68 -6.32 -13.91
CA PRO A 108 29.03 -6.74 -15.26
C PRO A 108 29.05 -8.26 -15.36
N LEU A 109 28.53 -8.79 -16.48
CA LEU A 109 28.53 -10.22 -16.76
C LEU A 109 29.99 -10.70 -16.93
N PRO A 110 30.33 -11.92 -16.45
CA PRO A 110 31.62 -12.50 -16.77
C PRO A 110 31.71 -12.76 -18.28
N VAL A 111 32.73 -12.22 -18.93
CA VAL A 111 33.06 -12.56 -20.31
C VAL A 111 33.54 -14.01 -20.36
N VAL A 112 32.83 -14.85 -21.11
CA VAL A 112 33.32 -16.17 -21.48
C VAL A 112 34.33 -15.97 -22.59
N SER A 113 35.60 -16.20 -22.30
CA SER A 113 36.64 -16.31 -23.33
C SER A 113 36.43 -17.64 -24.07
N VAL A 114 35.90 -17.56 -25.29
CA VAL A 114 35.89 -18.65 -26.27
C VAL A 114 37.22 -18.70 -26.99
#